data_AF-A0AAI9K6I6-F1
#
_entry.id   AF-A0AAI9K6I6-F1
#
_cell.length_a   1.000
_cell.length_b   1.000
_cell.length_c   1.000
_cell.angle_alpha   90.00
_cell.angle_beta   90.00
_cell.angle_gamma   90.00
#
_symmetry.space_group_name_H-M   'P 1'
#
loop_
_entity.id
_entity.type
_entity.pdbx_description
1 polymer ?
#
loop_
_entity_poly.entity_id
_entity_poly.type
_entity_poly.pdbx_seq_one_letter_code
_entity_poly.pdbx_strand_id
1 'polypeptide(L)'
;MRKNKYMRHIAGIRKCLAIGLTAAMCMAMLAGCSTSQSTSSTSDTEVTSDVSTETDADKESPNGSADAENTSVKTEMTVEEMQAAIDEAMSDAAIDITDMFTKRDLAGNYDESEAVKITLSGKTAACNSSNVQIEDGVVTIKAAGVYVLSGTLTDGTIVVDAGDDDKVQLVLDGVSIMAADYAAIYAKNADKVFVTLAEGAGNSLTVSGDYIQTDDNNVDAVIFAKCDLTLNGTGSLTVKDNTGHGIVSKDDLVVTGGTYTIYSQDHCLNGKDSVRIADGTFNLSCDEDGIHAGNDDQQDGYVYIEGGDINISVGDDAIHAEGLLIITGGDIDVSKSCEGVEGDKILVTGGDIDVISSDDGFNAAGGSSGSGDNHDGFGGGPGMDGVDMDADSDAYILITGGTININANGDGIDSNGYIGITGGSVHVLGPSDNGNGAMDYGICAAITGGEIVAVGGSGMAQGFGDESTQCSALVNFDEWIDAGETITLTDSDGKEVLSYKADKKFNSVVISTSDMKQGDNYTLTVGDQSSTFILDDITYSEGSGGMQRPGGNLDNGGMQRPGGNSDDGNMQRPGGNSDDGNMQRPDGDLDNGQNDSANGSSQNKDNSSSSDSMSI
;
A
#
# COMPACT_ATOMS: atom_id res chain seq x y z
N MET A 1 21.87 45.22 9.69
CA MET A 1 22.71 44.24 10.42
C MET A 1 21.87 43.07 10.98
N ARG A 2 21.07 42.40 10.14
CA ARG A 2 20.31 41.18 10.48
C ARG A 2 20.26 40.22 9.27
N LYS A 3 21.40 39.95 8.65
CA LYS A 3 21.57 38.87 7.65
C LYS A 3 22.77 37.95 7.91
N ASN A 4 23.56 38.20 8.97
CA ASN A 4 24.76 37.40 9.31
C ASN A 4 24.65 36.58 10.61
N LYS A 5 23.43 36.36 11.12
CA LYS A 5 23.20 35.47 12.28
C LYS A 5 22.57 34.11 11.94
N TYR A 6 22.06 33.93 10.71
CA TYR A 6 21.42 32.68 10.28
C TYR A 6 22.41 31.63 9.71
N MET A 7 23.58 32.05 9.23
CA MET A 7 24.62 31.13 8.73
C MET A 7 25.47 30.47 9.83
N ARG A 8 25.19 30.73 11.11
CA ARG A 8 25.92 30.10 12.24
C ARG A 8 25.15 28.99 12.96
N HIS A 9 23.88 28.76 12.63
CA HIS A 9 23.12 27.64 13.19
C HIS A 9 23.15 26.37 12.33
N ILE A 10 23.47 26.49 11.03
CA ILE A 10 23.64 25.33 10.11
C ILE A 10 24.96 24.57 10.36
N ALA A 11 25.95 25.20 11.02
CA ALA A 11 27.20 24.53 11.40
C ALA A 11 27.13 23.77 12.75
N GLY A 12 26.01 23.86 13.47
CA GLY A 12 25.81 23.23 14.79
C GLY A 12 25.07 21.89 14.75
N ILE A 13 24.31 21.62 13.69
CA ILE A 13 23.50 20.39 13.55
C ILE A 13 24.25 19.32 12.73
N ARG A 14 25.22 19.73 11.89
CA ARG A 14 26.17 18.81 11.22
C ARG A 14 27.18 18.10 12.16
N LYS A 15 27.01 18.20 13.48
CA LYS A 15 27.91 17.59 14.48
C LYS A 15 27.28 16.45 15.31
N CYS A 16 26.03 16.08 15.05
CA CYS A 16 25.40 14.90 15.67
C CYS A 16 25.20 13.73 14.70
N LEU A 17 25.49 13.90 13.40
CA LEU A 17 25.46 12.84 12.38
C LEU A 17 26.87 12.36 11.94
N ALA A 18 27.88 12.60 12.77
CA ALA A 18 29.29 12.23 12.48
C ALA A 18 29.96 11.57 13.69
N ILE A 19 29.25 10.65 14.35
CA ILE A 19 29.83 9.69 15.29
C ILE A 19 29.33 8.31 14.83
N GLY A 20 30.03 7.72 13.88
CA GLY A 20 29.66 6.44 13.29
C GLY A 20 30.62 5.88 12.24
N LEU A 21 31.57 6.67 11.70
CA LEU A 21 32.61 6.16 10.80
C LEU A 21 34.01 6.55 11.27
N THR A 22 34.70 5.62 11.95
CA THR A 22 36.17 5.57 12.02
C THR A 22 36.67 4.15 12.28
N ALA A 23 36.95 3.42 11.20
CA ALA A 23 38.02 2.41 10.99
C ALA A 23 37.65 1.65 9.70
N ALA A 24 38.41 1.55 8.62
CA ALA A 24 39.85 1.60 8.45
C ALA A 24 40.20 2.04 7.02
N MET A 25 41.13 3.00 6.87
CA MET A 25 41.88 3.20 5.64
C MET A 25 43.33 3.60 5.96
N CYS A 26 44.24 2.67 5.70
CA CYS A 26 45.70 2.79 5.53
C CYS A 26 46.09 1.47 4.82
N MET A 27 46.78 1.37 3.69
CA MET A 27 47.70 2.23 2.96
C MET A 27 47.70 1.82 1.48
N ALA A 28 48.03 2.72 0.54
CA ALA A 28 49.06 2.49 -0.46
C ALA A 28 49.43 3.80 -1.17
N MET A 29 50.73 4.01 -1.31
CA MET A 29 51.37 5.22 -1.83
C MET A 29 51.66 5.14 -3.34
N LEU A 30 51.50 6.29 -4.01
CA LEU A 30 52.38 6.93 -5.00
C LEU A 30 53.17 6.08 -6.03
N ALA A 31 52.86 6.31 -7.32
CA ALA A 31 53.74 6.79 -8.42
C ALA A 31 52.93 6.71 -9.74
N GLY A 32 52.98 7.60 -10.74
CA GLY A 32 53.80 8.78 -11.00
C GLY A 32 53.31 9.50 -12.28
N CYS A 33 53.90 10.68 -12.50
CA CYS A 33 53.73 11.64 -13.61
C CYS A 33 53.43 11.10 -15.02
N SER A 34 52.59 11.81 -15.78
CA SER A 34 53.09 12.72 -16.83
C SER A 34 51.99 13.63 -17.40
N THR A 35 52.37 14.87 -17.67
CA THR A 35 51.61 15.96 -18.28
C THR A 35 51.91 16.04 -19.77
N SER A 36 50.89 16.27 -20.60
CA SER A 36 51.04 17.14 -21.78
C SER A 36 49.68 17.52 -22.40
N GLN A 37 49.42 18.81 -22.34
CA GLN A 37 48.41 19.61 -23.03
C GLN A 37 48.75 19.72 -24.53
N SER A 38 47.77 19.85 -25.43
CA SER A 38 47.67 20.92 -26.48
C SER A 38 46.64 20.63 -27.59
N THR A 39 45.56 21.44 -27.58
CA THR A 39 44.99 22.26 -28.68
C THR A 39 44.54 21.67 -30.04
N SER A 40 43.21 21.69 -30.24
CA SER A 40 42.40 22.37 -31.29
C SER A 40 42.71 22.25 -32.80
N SER A 41 41.68 21.93 -33.59
CA SER A 41 40.99 22.80 -34.60
C SER A 41 40.31 21.95 -35.71
N THR A 42 38.96 22.03 -35.86
CA THR A 42 38.17 22.58 -37.00
C THR A 42 38.39 21.88 -38.36
N SER A 43 37.43 21.50 -39.21
CA SER A 43 36.18 22.16 -39.67
C SER A 43 35.49 21.28 -40.76
N ASP A 44 34.16 21.36 -40.91
CA ASP A 44 33.40 21.64 -42.18
C ASP A 44 33.54 20.72 -43.43
N THR A 45 32.55 20.41 -44.31
CA THR A 45 31.09 20.64 -44.51
C THR A 45 30.66 19.79 -45.76
N GLU A 46 29.34 19.69 -46.00
CA GLU A 46 28.58 19.46 -47.28
C GLU A 46 28.42 18.01 -47.79
N VAL A 47 27.21 17.42 -47.88
CA VAL A 47 25.96 17.71 -48.66
C VAL A 47 26.12 17.53 -50.16
N THR A 48 25.43 16.52 -50.75
CA THR A 48 24.69 16.51 -52.05
C THR A 48 23.91 15.17 -52.17
N SER A 49 22.56 15.15 -52.19
CA SER A 49 21.65 14.96 -53.35
C SER A 49 21.88 13.67 -54.17
N ASP A 50 20.93 12.89 -54.69
CA ASP A 50 19.48 12.97 -54.91
C ASP A 50 19.04 11.64 -55.57
N VAL A 51 17.72 11.47 -55.72
CA VAL A 51 16.99 10.66 -56.74
C VAL A 51 16.32 9.34 -56.32
N SER A 52 15.00 9.47 -56.32
CA SER A 52 13.83 8.58 -56.30
C SER A 52 13.71 7.50 -57.39
N THR A 53 12.98 6.42 -57.10
CA THR A 53 11.91 5.86 -57.98
C THR A 53 10.91 5.00 -57.20
N GLU A 54 9.63 5.34 -57.30
CA GLU A 54 8.44 4.57 -56.96
C GLU A 54 8.20 3.39 -57.92
N THR A 55 7.59 2.29 -57.47
CA THR A 55 6.66 1.48 -58.29
C THR A 55 5.74 0.60 -57.44
N ASP A 56 4.48 0.54 -57.88
CA ASP A 56 3.27 -0.06 -57.29
C ASP A 56 3.23 -1.60 -57.13
N ALA A 57 2.51 -2.00 -56.07
CA ALA A 57 1.52 -3.09 -55.89
C ALA A 57 1.73 -4.49 -56.52
N ASP A 58 1.74 -5.51 -55.65
CA ASP A 58 0.97 -6.75 -55.86
C ASP A 58 0.57 -7.40 -54.52
N LYS A 59 -0.68 -7.88 -54.46
CA LYS A 59 -1.27 -8.63 -53.34
C LYS A 59 -0.92 -10.11 -53.44
N GLU A 60 -0.39 -10.71 -52.37
CA GLU A 60 -0.72 -12.07 -51.93
C GLU A 60 -0.56 -12.19 -50.39
N SER A 61 -1.59 -12.69 -49.69
CA SER A 61 -1.44 -13.31 -48.37
C SER A 61 -1.12 -14.79 -48.57
N PRO A 62 -0.28 -15.41 -47.72
CA PRO A 62 -0.87 -16.14 -46.59
C PRO A 62 -0.02 -16.17 -45.30
N ASN A 63 -0.72 -16.01 -44.17
CA ASN A 63 -0.56 -16.78 -42.93
C ASN A 63 0.85 -17.25 -42.54
N GLY A 64 1.52 -16.45 -41.72
CA GLY A 64 2.62 -16.87 -40.84
C GLY A 64 2.36 -16.27 -39.47
N SER A 65 2.08 -17.11 -38.48
CA SER A 65 2.09 -16.74 -37.06
C SER A 65 3.49 -16.21 -36.74
N ALA A 66 3.57 -14.92 -36.45
CA ALA A 66 4.72 -14.32 -35.81
C ALA A 66 4.39 -14.30 -34.32
N ASP A 67 5.16 -15.07 -33.54
CA ASP A 67 5.31 -14.82 -32.12
C ASP A 67 5.74 -13.35 -31.97
N ALA A 68 4.89 -12.54 -31.39
CA ALA A 68 5.28 -11.22 -30.92
C ALA A 68 6.17 -11.45 -29.70
N GLU A 69 7.48 -11.39 -29.89
CA GLU A 69 8.42 -11.20 -28.79
C GLU A 69 8.09 -9.86 -28.13
N ASN A 70 7.40 -9.91 -26.98
CA ASN A 70 7.26 -8.77 -26.10
C ASN A 70 8.64 -8.50 -25.48
N THR A 71 9.35 -7.53 -26.04
CA THR A 71 10.64 -7.04 -25.54
C THR A 71 10.37 -5.76 -24.76
N SER A 72 9.80 -5.89 -23.56
CA SER A 72 9.90 -4.82 -22.57
C SER A 72 11.38 -4.67 -22.24
N VAL A 73 11.97 -3.55 -22.64
CA VAL A 73 13.37 -3.27 -22.37
C VAL A 73 13.45 -2.84 -20.91
N LYS A 74 13.77 -3.78 -20.00
CA LYS A 74 14.14 -3.44 -18.62
C LYS A 74 15.29 -2.44 -18.70
N THR A 75 15.04 -1.22 -18.23
CA THR A 75 16.04 -0.14 -18.22
C THR A 75 16.84 -0.28 -16.92
N GLU A 76 18.17 -0.32 -17.03
CA GLU A 76 19.05 -0.31 -15.86
C GLU A 76 18.93 1.03 -15.14
N MET A 77 18.43 1.03 -13.90
CA MET A 77 18.46 2.20 -13.01
C MET A 77 19.81 2.20 -12.29
N THR A 78 20.64 3.22 -12.47
CA THR A 78 21.90 3.35 -11.72
C THR A 78 21.66 3.64 -10.25
N VAL A 79 22.66 3.41 -9.39
CA VAL A 79 22.62 3.77 -7.97
C VAL A 79 22.38 5.26 -7.78
N GLU A 80 22.98 6.09 -8.64
CA GLU A 80 22.71 7.53 -8.64
C GLU A 80 21.26 7.85 -9.00
N GLU A 81 20.63 7.09 -9.90
CA GLU A 81 19.21 7.23 -10.26
C GLU A 81 18.29 6.69 -9.15
N MET A 82 18.65 5.61 -8.46
CA MET A 82 17.91 5.13 -7.28
C MET A 82 18.01 6.12 -6.11
N GLN A 83 19.20 6.63 -5.83
CA GLN A 83 19.37 7.67 -4.81
C GLN A 83 18.71 8.97 -5.24
N ALA A 84 18.73 9.32 -6.52
CA ALA A 84 17.97 10.44 -7.04
C ALA A 84 16.47 10.19 -6.89
N ALA A 85 15.95 9.00 -7.19
CA ALA A 85 14.55 8.62 -7.01
C ALA A 85 14.15 8.60 -5.53
N ILE A 86 15.05 8.28 -4.59
CA ILE A 86 14.82 8.44 -3.15
C ILE A 86 14.85 9.92 -2.75
N ASP A 87 15.85 10.66 -3.23
CA ASP A 87 15.99 12.08 -2.93
C ASP A 87 14.82 12.88 -3.54
N GLU A 88 14.33 12.46 -4.71
CA GLU A 88 13.15 12.93 -5.44
C GLU A 88 11.90 12.44 -4.73
N ALA A 89 11.74 11.17 -4.37
CA ALA A 89 10.66 10.72 -3.49
C ALA A 89 10.60 11.53 -2.18
N MET A 90 11.73 11.99 -1.66
CA MET A 90 11.83 12.82 -0.45
C MET A 90 11.77 14.33 -0.72
N SER A 91 11.93 14.80 -1.96
CA SER A 91 12.00 16.21 -2.37
C SER A 91 10.86 16.64 -3.29
N ASP A 92 10.46 15.76 -4.19
CA ASP A 92 9.33 15.72 -5.14
C ASP A 92 8.13 14.91 -4.62
N ALA A 93 8.22 14.27 -3.44
CA ALA A 93 7.06 14.34 -2.57
C ALA A 93 6.69 15.83 -2.56
N ALA A 94 5.55 16.22 -3.13
CA ALA A 94 5.06 17.59 -3.10
C ALA A 94 4.77 18.09 -1.65
N ILE A 95 5.29 17.37 -0.66
CA ILE A 95 4.93 17.24 0.72
C ILE A 95 6.21 17.45 1.51
N ASP A 96 6.35 18.65 2.09
CA ASP A 96 7.45 18.98 3.00
C ASP A 96 7.26 18.22 4.31
N ILE A 97 7.89 17.05 4.44
CA ILE A 97 7.79 16.21 5.65
C ILE A 97 8.25 16.92 6.93
N THR A 98 8.89 18.08 6.84
CA THR A 98 9.27 18.89 8.01
C THR A 98 8.14 19.78 8.56
N ASP A 99 7.03 19.90 7.84
CA ASP A 99 5.84 20.69 8.20
C ASP A 99 4.54 19.86 8.13
N MET A 100 4.60 18.59 8.56
CA MET A 100 3.43 17.69 8.62
C MET A 100 2.42 18.07 9.70
N PHE A 101 2.88 18.70 10.77
CA PHE A 101 2.05 19.03 11.92
C PHE A 101 2.27 20.46 12.35
N THR A 102 1.19 21.24 12.46
CA THR A 102 1.30 22.56 13.05
C THR A 102 1.53 22.44 14.55
N LYS A 103 2.14 23.48 15.14
CA LYS A 103 2.25 23.58 16.61
C LYS A 103 0.89 23.51 17.31
N ARG A 104 -0.19 23.87 16.62
CA ARG A 104 -1.53 23.85 17.22
C ARG A 104 -2.10 22.43 17.26
N ASP A 105 -1.80 21.62 16.24
CA ASP A 105 -2.20 20.22 16.18
C ASP A 105 -1.58 19.45 17.35
N LEU A 106 -0.26 19.56 17.49
CA LEU A 106 0.54 18.90 18.54
C LEU A 106 0.22 19.37 19.97
N ALA A 107 -0.35 20.57 20.14
CA ALA A 107 -0.46 21.16 21.47
C ALA A 107 -1.42 20.41 22.38
N GLY A 108 -2.57 19.97 21.86
CA GLY A 108 -3.66 19.30 22.60
C GLY A 108 -4.22 20.04 23.84
N ASN A 109 -3.60 21.14 24.23
CA ASN A 109 -3.89 21.84 25.48
C ASN A 109 -5.04 22.84 25.30
N TYR A 110 -5.65 23.14 26.44
CA TYR A 110 -6.71 24.12 26.58
C TYR A 110 -6.76 24.65 28.02
N ASP A 111 -7.23 25.88 28.19
CA ASP A 111 -7.55 26.44 29.51
C ASP A 111 -9.02 26.15 29.83
N GLU A 112 -9.26 25.17 30.71
CA GLU A 112 -10.61 24.78 31.12
C GLU A 112 -11.41 25.93 31.78
N SER A 113 -10.72 26.91 32.36
CA SER A 113 -11.38 28.05 33.01
C SER A 113 -11.88 29.10 32.02
N GLU A 114 -11.29 29.15 30.82
CA GLU A 114 -11.68 30.03 29.72
C GLU A 114 -12.61 29.32 28.71
N ALA A 115 -12.69 27.99 28.76
CA ALA A 115 -13.50 27.20 27.85
C ALA A 115 -15.01 27.31 28.11
N VAL A 116 -15.79 27.23 27.02
CA VAL A 116 -17.25 27.15 27.09
C VAL A 116 -17.66 25.73 27.45
N LYS A 117 -18.43 25.56 28.52
CA LYS A 117 -18.89 24.23 28.96
C LYS A 117 -20.24 23.87 28.32
N ILE A 118 -20.31 22.68 27.74
CA ILE A 118 -21.52 22.08 27.17
C ILE A 118 -21.76 20.76 27.91
N THR A 119 -22.88 20.67 28.63
CA THR A 119 -23.27 19.44 29.33
C THR A 119 -24.37 18.73 28.56
N LEU A 120 -24.07 17.57 28.01
CA LEU A 120 -25.00 16.71 27.30
C LEU A 120 -25.87 15.93 28.31
N SER A 121 -27.18 15.85 28.06
CA SER A 121 -28.14 15.27 29.00
C SER A 121 -29.35 14.66 28.30
N GLY A 122 -29.25 13.39 27.93
CA GLY A 122 -30.34 12.64 27.29
C GLY A 122 -30.54 13.13 25.86
N LYS A 123 -31.71 13.65 25.50
CA LYS A 123 -32.00 14.18 24.15
C LYS A 123 -31.68 15.67 23.97
N THR A 124 -30.92 16.27 24.89
CA THR A 124 -30.66 17.71 24.90
C THR A 124 -29.31 18.02 25.55
N ALA A 125 -28.97 19.30 25.63
CA ALA A 125 -27.77 19.78 26.29
C ALA A 125 -28.04 21.10 27.04
N ALA A 126 -27.10 21.50 27.90
CA ALA A 126 -27.10 22.77 28.59
C ALA A 126 -25.81 23.53 28.31
N CYS A 127 -25.94 24.81 27.93
CA CYS A 127 -24.84 25.75 27.77
C CYS A 127 -25.33 27.17 28.09
N ASN A 128 -24.45 28.02 28.61
CA ASN A 128 -24.72 29.41 28.97
C ASN A 128 -24.08 30.43 28.01
N SER A 129 -23.42 29.97 26.95
CA SER A 129 -22.80 30.82 25.93
C SER A 129 -23.78 31.13 24.79
N SER A 130 -23.74 32.37 24.30
CA SER A 130 -24.48 32.77 23.09
C SER A 130 -23.91 32.16 21.81
N ASN A 131 -22.70 31.60 21.86
CA ASN A 131 -22.05 30.94 20.73
C ASN A 131 -22.55 29.51 20.51
N VAL A 132 -23.44 29.00 21.38
CA VAL A 132 -24.00 27.66 21.30
C VAL A 132 -25.52 27.77 21.19
N GLN A 133 -26.09 27.21 20.12
CA GLN A 133 -27.53 27.00 19.98
C GLN A 133 -27.85 25.54 20.27
N ILE A 134 -28.94 25.30 21.00
CA ILE A 134 -29.41 23.95 21.34
C ILE A 134 -30.88 23.88 20.99
N GLU A 135 -31.22 23.04 20.01
CA GLU A 135 -32.57 22.89 19.49
C GLU A 135 -32.76 21.47 18.96
N ASP A 136 -33.87 20.81 19.34
CA ASP A 136 -34.29 19.50 18.82
C ASP A 136 -33.19 18.42 18.77
N GLY A 137 -32.37 18.33 19.82
CA GLY A 137 -31.28 17.32 19.91
C GLY A 137 -30.00 17.71 19.18
N VAL A 138 -29.96 18.88 18.53
CA VAL A 138 -28.79 19.43 17.85
C VAL A 138 -28.12 20.49 18.70
N VAL A 139 -26.81 20.38 18.87
CA VAL A 139 -25.96 21.38 19.54
C VAL A 139 -25.08 22.06 18.50
N THR A 140 -25.42 23.28 18.09
CA THR A 140 -24.69 24.04 17.07
C THR A 140 -23.73 25.05 17.72
N ILE A 141 -22.44 24.90 17.43
CA ILE A 141 -21.37 25.83 17.80
C ILE A 141 -21.15 26.81 16.66
N LYS A 142 -21.24 28.12 16.94
CA LYS A 142 -21.35 29.19 15.94
C LYS A 142 -20.15 30.14 15.83
N ALA A 143 -19.09 29.90 16.59
CA ALA A 143 -17.93 30.78 16.61
C ALA A 143 -16.68 30.03 17.05
N ALA A 144 -15.51 30.55 16.64
CA ALA A 144 -14.21 30.13 17.15
C ALA A 144 -14.18 30.06 18.69
N GLY A 145 -13.42 29.09 19.22
CA GLY A 145 -13.24 28.93 20.65
C GLY A 145 -12.96 27.50 21.08
N VAL A 146 -12.82 27.32 22.40
CA VAL A 146 -12.69 26.02 23.04
C VAL A 146 -13.99 25.68 23.74
N TYR A 147 -14.50 24.48 23.46
CA TYR A 147 -15.74 23.96 24.00
C TYR A 147 -15.44 22.63 24.69
N VAL A 148 -15.71 22.54 26.00
CA VAL A 148 -15.57 21.30 26.77
C VAL A 148 -16.93 20.63 26.86
N LEU A 149 -17.03 19.45 26.26
CA LEU A 149 -18.22 18.62 26.22
C LEU A 149 -18.10 17.48 27.23
N SER A 150 -19.19 17.21 27.95
CA SER A 150 -19.29 16.09 28.90
C SER A 150 -20.71 15.56 28.96
N GLY A 151 -20.88 14.29 29.35
CA GLY A 151 -22.20 13.67 29.53
C GLY A 151 -22.70 12.93 28.30
N THR A 152 -24.01 12.71 28.22
CA THR A 152 -24.61 11.81 27.21
C THR A 152 -25.64 12.51 26.35
N LEU A 153 -25.54 12.36 25.03
CA LEU A 153 -26.55 12.74 24.04
C LEU A 153 -27.10 11.47 23.36
N THR A 154 -28.29 11.04 23.75
CA THR A 154 -29.01 9.92 23.14
C THR A 154 -29.87 10.48 22.01
N ASP A 155 -29.55 10.19 20.76
CA ASP A 155 -30.26 10.67 19.57
C ASP A 155 -30.04 12.17 19.31
N GLY A 156 -28.80 12.54 18.94
CA GLY A 156 -28.47 13.92 18.61
C GLY A 156 -27.06 14.12 18.03
N THR A 157 -26.80 15.35 17.57
CA THR A 157 -25.60 15.73 16.82
C THR A 157 -24.96 16.99 17.40
N ILE A 158 -23.64 17.02 17.44
CA ILE A 158 -22.87 18.26 17.62
C ILE A 158 -22.53 18.81 16.23
N VAL A 159 -22.94 20.05 15.94
CA VAL A 159 -22.64 20.72 14.67
C VAL A 159 -21.67 21.87 14.93
N VAL A 160 -20.56 21.92 14.19
CA VAL A 160 -19.72 23.12 14.10
C VAL A 160 -20.09 23.87 12.83
N ASP A 161 -20.74 25.02 13.00
CA ASP A 161 -21.18 25.92 11.92
C ASP A 161 -20.73 27.35 12.28
N ALA A 162 -19.41 27.53 12.31
CA ALA A 162 -18.72 28.76 12.66
C ALA A 162 -18.42 29.60 11.39
N GLY A 163 -17.47 30.54 11.46
CA GLY A 163 -16.97 31.24 10.28
C GLY A 163 -15.90 30.46 9.50
N ASP A 164 -15.72 30.78 8.23
CA ASP A 164 -14.75 30.12 7.33
C ASP A 164 -13.30 30.24 7.82
N ASP A 165 -12.98 31.30 8.58
CA ASP A 165 -11.65 31.53 9.17
C ASP A 165 -11.56 31.06 10.65
N ASP A 166 -12.65 30.50 11.20
CA ASP A 166 -12.73 30.17 12.62
C ASP A 166 -12.08 28.81 12.93
N LYS A 167 -11.31 28.77 14.02
CA LYS A 167 -10.80 27.52 14.60
C LYS A 167 -11.60 27.13 15.83
N VAL A 168 -12.10 25.91 15.85
CA VAL A 168 -12.95 25.38 16.94
C VAL A 168 -12.30 24.15 17.55
N GLN A 169 -12.12 24.14 18.87
CA GLN A 169 -11.64 22.98 19.61
C GLN A 169 -12.78 22.39 20.44
N LEU A 170 -13.15 21.15 20.12
CA LEU A 170 -14.06 20.31 20.87
C LEU A 170 -13.25 19.42 21.80
N VAL A 171 -13.28 19.69 23.10
CA VAL A 171 -12.66 18.85 24.11
C VAL A 171 -13.70 17.83 24.60
N LEU A 172 -13.44 16.54 24.37
CA LEU A 172 -14.30 15.45 24.81
C LEU A 172 -13.84 14.93 26.17
N ASP A 173 -14.63 15.22 27.20
CA ASP A 173 -14.38 14.87 28.61
C ASP A 173 -15.51 13.97 29.16
N GLY A 174 -15.45 12.69 28.78
CA GLY A 174 -16.44 11.69 29.20
C GLY A 174 -17.75 11.82 28.43
N VAL A 175 -17.65 12.01 27.12
CA VAL A 175 -18.78 12.17 26.19
C VAL A 175 -19.28 10.82 25.71
N SER A 176 -20.60 10.64 25.67
CA SER A 176 -21.25 9.54 24.96
C SER A 176 -22.35 10.06 24.05
N ILE A 177 -22.19 9.93 22.73
CA ILE A 177 -23.18 10.38 21.74
C ILE A 177 -23.63 9.17 20.92
N MET A 178 -24.93 9.04 20.76
CA MET A 178 -25.54 8.10 19.83
C MET A 178 -26.41 8.91 18.88
N ALA A 179 -26.12 8.87 17.59
CA ALA A 179 -26.96 9.45 16.55
C ALA A 179 -27.72 8.33 15.82
N ALA A 180 -28.96 8.64 15.42
CA ALA A 180 -29.82 7.65 14.76
C ALA A 180 -29.54 7.57 13.27
N ASP A 181 -29.36 8.71 12.61
CA ASP A 181 -29.45 8.83 11.16
C ASP A 181 -28.53 9.93 10.58
N TYR A 182 -27.56 10.41 11.36
CA TYR A 182 -26.63 11.45 10.93
C TYR A 182 -25.34 11.37 11.74
N ALA A 183 -24.33 12.17 11.38
CA ALA A 183 -23.07 12.22 12.13
C ALA A 183 -23.29 12.58 13.61
N ALA A 184 -22.49 11.98 14.50
CA ALA A 184 -22.46 12.37 15.92
C ALA A 184 -21.78 13.73 16.09
N ILE A 185 -20.73 13.98 15.30
CA ILE A 185 -20.07 15.29 15.16
C ILE A 185 -20.02 15.65 13.68
N TYR A 186 -20.63 16.77 13.32
CA TYR A 186 -20.61 17.32 11.98
C TYR A 186 -19.92 18.69 11.97
N ALA A 187 -18.68 18.76 11.46
CA ALA A 187 -18.00 20.02 11.22
C ALA A 187 -18.40 20.56 9.83
N LYS A 188 -19.48 21.34 9.83
CA LYS A 188 -20.10 21.91 8.64
C LYS A 188 -19.30 23.08 8.07
N ASN A 189 -18.85 23.98 8.94
CA ASN A 189 -18.12 25.18 8.55
C ASN A 189 -17.15 25.64 9.65
N ALA A 190 -15.87 25.69 9.30
CA ALA A 190 -14.74 26.22 10.08
C ALA A 190 -13.50 26.25 9.16
N ASP A 191 -12.46 26.98 9.57
CA ASP A 191 -11.11 26.82 8.97
C ASP A 191 -10.53 25.46 9.38
N LYS A 192 -10.67 25.13 10.67
CA LYS A 192 -10.17 23.88 11.23
C LYS A 192 -10.90 23.50 12.52
N VAL A 193 -11.22 22.21 12.66
CA VAL A 193 -11.77 21.65 13.89
C VAL A 193 -10.74 20.75 14.57
N PHE A 194 -10.63 20.89 15.88
CA PHE A 194 -9.83 20.03 16.74
C PHE A 194 -10.77 19.22 17.61
N VAL A 195 -10.67 17.89 17.58
CA VAL A 195 -11.28 16.99 18.54
C VAL A 195 -10.21 16.54 19.52
N THR A 196 -10.23 17.12 20.71
CA THR A 196 -9.25 16.87 21.77
C THR A 196 -9.82 15.90 22.79
N LEU A 197 -9.17 14.75 22.97
CA LEU A 197 -9.51 13.76 23.99
C LEU A 197 -8.89 14.17 25.33
N ALA A 198 -9.73 14.58 26.28
CA ALA A 198 -9.27 15.00 27.60
C ALA A 198 -8.51 13.86 28.33
N GLU A 199 -7.46 14.21 29.06
CA GLU A 199 -6.61 13.22 29.75
C GLU A 199 -7.44 12.33 30.68
N GLY A 200 -7.32 11.01 30.51
CA GLY A 200 -8.03 10.01 31.32
C GLY A 200 -9.53 9.89 31.04
N ALA A 201 -10.08 10.69 30.13
CA ALA A 201 -11.47 10.57 29.71
C ALA A 201 -11.63 9.44 28.69
N GLY A 202 -12.72 8.66 28.83
CA GLY A 202 -13.17 7.70 27.82
C GLY A 202 -14.43 8.22 27.14
N ASN A 203 -14.39 8.33 25.82
CA ASN A 203 -15.46 8.89 25.00
C ASN A 203 -16.03 7.83 24.05
N SER A 204 -17.29 7.94 23.68
CA SER A 204 -17.95 7.02 22.74
C SER A 204 -18.88 7.77 21.81
N LEU A 205 -18.70 7.61 20.50
CA LEU A 205 -19.56 8.15 19.46
C LEU A 205 -20.08 6.99 18.61
N THR A 206 -21.37 6.99 18.30
CA THR A 206 -22.01 5.90 17.57
C THR A 206 -23.08 6.43 16.65
N VAL A 207 -23.08 5.98 15.40
CA VAL A 207 -24.23 6.10 14.48
C VAL A 207 -24.87 4.72 14.36
N SER A 208 -26.18 4.66 14.51
CA SER A 208 -26.91 3.38 14.71
C SER A 208 -27.85 2.97 13.58
N GLY A 209 -28.12 3.87 12.64
CA GLY A 209 -28.98 3.63 11.48
C GLY A 209 -28.45 4.37 10.26
N ASP A 210 -29.19 4.26 9.16
CA ASP A 210 -28.78 4.78 7.85
C ASP A 210 -28.68 6.32 7.86
N TYR A 211 -27.70 6.85 7.13
CA TYR A 211 -27.53 8.29 6.96
C TYR A 211 -28.68 8.92 6.16
N ILE A 212 -29.38 9.86 6.79
CA ILE A 212 -30.40 10.70 6.15
C ILE A 212 -29.75 12.02 5.77
N GLN A 213 -29.52 12.20 4.47
CA GLN A 213 -28.97 13.43 3.92
C GLN A 213 -29.93 14.60 4.17
N THR A 214 -29.43 15.64 4.82
CA THR A 214 -30.18 16.88 5.09
C THR A 214 -29.83 18.00 4.12
N ASP A 215 -28.76 17.80 3.34
CA ASP A 215 -28.26 18.66 2.27
C ASP A 215 -27.41 17.84 1.28
N ASP A 216 -26.79 18.51 0.31
CA ASP A 216 -26.02 17.87 -0.78
C ASP A 216 -24.58 17.49 -0.37
N ASN A 217 -24.25 17.45 0.93
CA ASN A 217 -22.86 17.23 1.40
C ASN A 217 -22.47 15.77 1.60
N ASN A 218 -23.38 14.81 1.38
CA ASN A 218 -23.17 13.37 1.56
C ASN A 218 -22.45 13.02 2.87
N VAL A 219 -23.10 13.32 4.01
CA VAL A 219 -22.56 12.97 5.32
C VAL A 219 -22.76 11.48 5.56
N ASP A 220 -21.66 10.77 5.77
CA ASP A 220 -21.56 9.31 5.81
C ASP A 220 -20.55 8.81 6.86
N ALA A 221 -20.27 9.62 7.90
CA ALA A 221 -19.33 9.26 8.96
C ALA A 221 -19.77 9.69 10.36
N VAL A 222 -19.30 8.97 11.38
CA VAL A 222 -19.61 9.28 12.80
C VAL A 222 -19.06 10.66 13.19
N ILE A 223 -17.83 10.94 12.77
CA ILE A 223 -17.26 12.29 12.74
C ILE A 223 -17.05 12.65 11.28
N PHE A 224 -17.76 13.66 10.81
CA PHE A 224 -17.63 14.14 9.43
C PHE A 224 -17.23 15.61 9.45
N ALA A 225 -16.10 15.94 8.84
CA ALA A 225 -15.62 17.31 8.70
C ALA A 225 -15.52 17.72 7.24
N LYS A 226 -16.05 18.90 6.92
CA LYS A 226 -15.88 19.56 5.62
C LYS A 226 -14.61 20.40 5.50
N CYS A 227 -13.87 20.51 6.59
CA CYS A 227 -12.64 21.28 6.74
C CYS A 227 -11.57 20.37 7.33
N ASP A 228 -10.34 20.88 7.43
CA ASP A 228 -9.28 20.27 8.23
C ASP A 228 -9.78 19.78 9.60
N LEU A 229 -9.41 18.55 9.93
CA LEU A 229 -9.73 17.90 11.19
C LEU A 229 -8.43 17.48 11.89
N THR A 230 -8.34 17.77 13.18
CA THR A 230 -7.27 17.24 14.03
C THR A 230 -7.81 16.49 15.22
N LEU A 231 -7.33 15.27 15.41
CA LEU A 231 -7.55 14.46 16.60
C LEU A 231 -6.29 14.51 17.48
N ASN A 232 -6.44 14.92 18.74
CA ASN A 232 -5.30 15.04 19.66
C ASN A 232 -5.71 14.84 21.11
N GLY A 233 -4.77 15.04 22.04
CA GLY A 233 -4.96 14.75 23.46
C GLY A 233 -4.51 13.34 23.81
N THR A 234 -4.85 12.89 25.02
CA THR A 234 -4.36 11.61 25.59
C THR A 234 -5.46 10.73 26.16
N GLY A 235 -6.72 11.17 26.07
CA GLY A 235 -7.88 10.34 26.39
C GLY A 235 -8.15 9.28 25.31
N SER A 236 -9.27 8.57 25.46
CA SER A 236 -9.71 7.57 24.50
C SER A 236 -11.04 7.91 23.84
N LEU A 237 -11.23 7.39 22.64
CA LEU A 237 -12.44 7.53 21.83
C LEU A 237 -12.78 6.19 21.16
N THR A 238 -13.99 5.70 21.42
CA THR A 238 -14.60 4.61 20.66
C THR A 238 -15.54 5.20 19.61
N VAL A 239 -15.35 4.82 18.35
CA VAL A 239 -16.19 5.22 17.22
C VAL A 239 -16.87 3.97 16.65
N LYS A 240 -18.17 4.04 16.39
CA LYS A 240 -18.94 2.93 15.83
C LYS A 240 -19.90 3.39 14.75
N ASP A 241 -19.74 2.82 13.57
CA ASP A 241 -20.65 2.92 12.45
C ASP A 241 -20.99 1.52 11.92
N ASN A 242 -22.14 1.35 11.28
CA ASN A 242 -22.55 0.08 10.65
C ASN A 242 -22.91 0.22 9.17
N THR A 243 -22.85 1.43 8.60
CA THR A 243 -23.35 1.76 7.26
C THR A 243 -22.47 2.76 6.50
N GLY A 244 -21.45 3.31 7.15
CA GLY A 244 -20.56 4.33 6.61
C GLY A 244 -19.20 4.30 7.30
N HIS A 245 -18.45 5.40 7.18
CA HIS A 245 -17.10 5.56 7.70
C HIS A 245 -17.03 5.85 9.21
N GLY A 246 -15.86 5.62 9.79
CA GLY A 246 -15.55 6.03 11.16
C GLY A 246 -15.38 7.55 11.28
N ILE A 247 -14.25 8.06 10.76
CA ILE A 247 -13.87 9.47 10.83
C ILE A 247 -13.47 9.95 9.44
N VAL A 248 -14.15 10.99 8.94
CA VAL A 248 -13.90 11.60 7.64
C VAL A 248 -13.50 13.07 7.79
N SER A 249 -12.45 13.46 7.07
CA SER A 249 -12.19 14.84 6.68
C SER A 249 -12.28 14.96 5.15
N LYS A 250 -12.98 15.99 4.67
CA LYS A 250 -12.99 16.34 3.24
C LYS A 250 -11.73 17.09 2.79
N ASP A 251 -10.88 17.48 3.73
CA ASP A 251 -9.54 18.03 3.50
C ASP A 251 -8.53 17.12 4.24
N ASP A 252 -7.67 17.69 5.09
CA ASP A 252 -6.69 16.96 5.88
C ASP A 252 -7.30 16.32 7.14
N LEU A 253 -6.92 15.07 7.42
CA LEU A 253 -7.12 14.40 8.71
C LEU A 253 -5.78 14.22 9.43
N VAL A 254 -5.62 14.90 10.55
CA VAL A 254 -4.39 14.86 11.35
C VAL A 254 -4.64 14.19 12.69
N VAL A 255 -3.79 13.24 13.08
CA VAL A 255 -3.81 12.64 14.42
C VAL A 255 -2.46 12.84 15.09
N THR A 256 -2.45 13.39 16.31
CA THR A 256 -1.20 13.66 17.04
C THR A 256 -1.13 12.98 18.40
N GLY A 257 -2.05 12.07 18.70
CA GLY A 257 -2.14 11.35 19.95
C GLY A 257 -3.56 10.94 20.32
N GLY A 258 -3.69 10.17 21.39
CA GLY A 258 -4.94 9.61 21.90
C GLY A 258 -5.06 8.11 21.64
N THR A 259 -6.11 7.50 22.17
CA THR A 259 -6.41 6.08 21.92
C THR A 259 -7.74 5.94 21.19
N TYR A 260 -7.73 5.33 20.02
CA TYR A 260 -8.88 5.17 19.14
C TYR A 260 -9.22 3.70 18.97
N THR A 261 -10.50 3.37 19.15
CA THR A 261 -11.07 2.09 18.74
C THR A 261 -12.19 2.37 17.77
N ILE A 262 -12.01 2.02 16.51
CA ILE A 262 -12.92 2.37 15.42
C ILE A 262 -13.47 1.09 14.81
N TYR A 263 -14.79 1.03 14.75
CA TYR A 263 -15.53 0.03 14.00
C TYR A 263 -16.39 0.77 12.98
N SER A 264 -16.26 0.45 11.71
CA SER A 264 -17.07 1.03 10.64
C SER A 264 -17.42 -0.03 9.60
N GLN A 265 -18.39 0.26 8.72
CA GLN A 265 -18.60 -0.57 7.53
C GLN A 265 -17.55 -0.20 6.49
N ASP A 266 -17.52 1.07 6.12
CA ASP A 266 -16.52 1.59 5.19
C ASP A 266 -15.23 1.96 5.95
N HIS A 267 -14.36 2.80 5.37
CA HIS A 267 -13.06 3.12 5.98
C HIS A 267 -13.12 3.59 7.45
N CYS A 268 -12.14 3.17 8.25
CA CYS A 268 -12.00 3.63 9.63
C CYS A 268 -11.59 5.11 9.70
N LEU A 269 -10.47 5.45 9.06
CA LEU A 269 -9.98 6.83 8.90
C LEU A 269 -9.94 7.16 7.41
N ASN A 270 -10.58 8.26 7.03
CA ASN A 270 -10.62 8.71 5.63
C ASN A 270 -10.31 10.21 5.56
N GLY A 271 -9.17 10.55 5.00
CA GLY A 271 -8.76 11.93 4.74
C GLY A 271 -8.66 12.17 3.24
N LYS A 272 -9.48 13.05 2.70
CA LYS A 272 -9.58 13.23 1.25
C LYS A 272 -8.29 13.81 0.63
N ASP A 273 -7.63 14.75 1.31
CA ASP A 273 -6.32 15.27 0.89
C ASP A 273 -5.17 14.52 1.56
N SER A 274 -5.28 14.26 2.87
CA SER A 274 -4.27 13.51 3.60
C SER A 274 -4.77 12.84 4.87
N VAL A 275 -4.09 11.76 5.25
CA VAL A 275 -4.08 11.27 6.63
C VAL A 275 -2.66 11.36 7.19
N ARG A 276 -2.47 12.14 8.26
CA ARG A 276 -1.16 12.35 8.89
C ARG A 276 -1.19 11.94 10.35
N ILE A 277 -0.36 10.98 10.74
CA ILE A 277 -0.31 10.43 12.10
C ILE A 277 1.06 10.72 12.72
N ALA A 278 1.10 11.55 13.75
CA ALA A 278 2.32 11.81 14.53
C ALA A 278 2.56 10.72 15.58
N ASP A 279 1.49 10.34 16.28
CA ASP A 279 1.47 9.37 17.38
C ASP A 279 0.01 8.99 17.71
N GLY A 280 -0.19 7.96 18.51
CA GLY A 280 -1.50 7.48 18.97
C GLY A 280 -1.54 5.97 19.13
N THR A 281 -2.62 5.45 19.72
CA THR A 281 -2.91 4.01 19.77
C THR A 281 -4.20 3.74 19.00
N PHE A 282 -4.18 2.84 18.03
CA PHE A 282 -5.30 2.56 17.14
C PHE A 282 -5.66 1.08 17.16
N ASN A 283 -6.96 0.81 17.17
CA ASN A 283 -7.54 -0.50 16.91
C ASN A 283 -8.62 -0.29 15.84
N LEU A 284 -8.32 -0.65 14.60
CA LEU A 284 -9.12 -0.35 13.41
C LEU A 284 -9.73 -1.63 12.85
N SER A 285 -11.04 -1.61 12.63
CA SER A 285 -11.75 -2.73 12.00
C SER A 285 -12.93 -2.24 11.15
N CYS A 286 -12.91 -2.59 9.88
CA CYS A 286 -13.91 -2.22 8.89
C CYS A 286 -13.94 -3.23 7.74
N ASP A 287 -14.92 -3.08 6.83
CA ASP A 287 -15.04 -3.89 5.62
C ASP A 287 -14.19 -3.33 4.46
N GLU A 288 -13.90 -2.02 4.46
CA GLU A 288 -12.96 -1.36 3.51
C GLU A 288 -11.63 -1.04 4.22
N ASP A 289 -10.91 0.02 3.82
CA ASP A 289 -9.58 0.33 4.35
C ASP A 289 -9.51 0.81 5.81
N GLY A 290 -8.41 0.44 6.49
CA GLY A 290 -8.11 0.95 7.83
C GLY A 290 -7.78 2.44 7.84
N ILE A 291 -6.81 2.83 7.01
CA ILE A 291 -6.35 4.21 6.85
C ILE A 291 -6.35 4.54 5.36
N HIS A 292 -7.26 5.39 4.93
CA HIS A 292 -7.43 5.76 3.52
C HIS A 292 -7.16 7.25 3.32
N ALA A 293 -6.36 7.58 2.30
CA ALA A 293 -6.25 8.94 1.79
C ALA A 293 -6.42 9.01 0.28
N GLY A 294 -7.41 9.77 -0.18
CA GLY A 294 -7.75 9.76 -1.59
C GLY A 294 -9.08 10.41 -1.93
N ASN A 295 -9.16 10.97 -3.14
CA ASN A 295 -10.36 11.49 -3.76
C ASN A 295 -10.52 10.89 -5.16
N ASP A 296 -11.71 10.40 -5.48
CA ASP A 296 -12.03 9.85 -6.81
C ASP A 296 -11.88 10.87 -7.96
N ASP A 297 -11.81 12.19 -7.67
CA ASP A 297 -12.08 13.23 -8.69
C ASP A 297 -11.03 14.35 -8.83
N GLN A 298 -10.06 14.55 -7.92
CA GLN A 298 -9.32 15.85 -7.90
C GLN A 298 -7.85 15.86 -7.45
N GLN A 299 -7.40 14.97 -6.56
CA GLN A 299 -6.01 14.91 -6.10
C GLN A 299 -5.75 13.54 -5.48
N ASP A 300 -4.62 12.94 -5.83
CA ASP A 300 -4.17 11.70 -5.21
C ASP A 300 -3.78 12.03 -3.76
N GLY A 301 -4.57 11.54 -2.81
CA GLY A 301 -4.36 11.76 -1.39
C GLY A 301 -3.09 11.07 -0.90
N TYR A 302 -2.56 11.53 0.23
CA TYR A 302 -1.35 10.93 0.80
C TYR A 302 -1.52 10.50 2.26
N VAL A 303 -0.80 9.44 2.62
CA VAL A 303 -0.69 8.99 4.01
C VAL A 303 0.74 9.25 4.51
N TYR A 304 0.85 9.84 5.71
CA TYR A 304 2.13 10.01 6.40
C TYR A 304 2.03 9.51 7.84
N ILE A 305 2.91 8.58 8.21
CA ILE A 305 3.00 8.02 9.56
C ILE A 305 4.39 8.31 10.14
N GLU A 306 4.43 9.13 11.18
CA GLU A 306 5.63 9.39 11.99
C GLU A 306 5.82 8.34 13.10
N GLY A 307 4.71 7.85 13.65
CA GLY A 307 4.71 6.94 14.79
C GLY A 307 3.31 6.53 15.24
N GLY A 308 3.25 5.81 16.37
CA GLY A 308 2.04 5.26 16.96
C GLY A 308 2.12 3.75 17.18
N ASP A 309 1.10 3.20 17.83
CA ASP A 309 0.81 1.77 17.99
C ASP A 309 -0.50 1.50 17.23
N ILE A 310 -0.40 0.87 16.06
CA ILE A 310 -1.48 0.80 15.07
C ILE A 310 -1.83 -0.66 14.80
N ASN A 311 -2.98 -1.10 15.30
CA ASN A 311 -3.48 -2.46 15.10
C ASN A 311 -4.62 -2.43 14.09
N ILE A 312 -4.50 -3.18 12.99
CA ILE A 312 -5.44 -3.15 11.86
C ILE A 312 -5.96 -4.57 11.56
N SER A 313 -7.28 -4.67 11.35
CA SER A 313 -7.94 -5.90 10.91
C SER A 313 -9.16 -5.56 10.06
N VAL A 314 -8.99 -5.54 8.74
CA VAL A 314 -9.93 -4.91 7.81
C VAL A 314 -10.29 -5.83 6.64
N GLY A 315 -11.27 -5.43 5.83
CA GLY A 315 -11.77 -6.21 4.71
C GLY A 315 -11.00 -5.97 3.42
N ASP A 316 -10.62 -4.73 3.16
CA ASP A 316 -9.76 -4.31 2.05
C ASP A 316 -8.37 -3.92 2.58
N ASP A 317 -7.82 -2.74 2.30
CA ASP A 317 -6.40 -2.49 2.56
C ASP A 317 -6.12 -1.95 3.96
N ALA A 318 -4.98 -2.34 4.54
CA ALA A 318 -4.67 -1.85 5.88
C ALA A 318 -4.38 -0.34 5.86
N ILE A 319 -3.57 0.09 4.89
CA ILE A 319 -3.19 1.49 4.66
C ILE A 319 -3.18 1.72 3.14
N HIS A 320 -4.04 2.61 2.67
CA HIS A 320 -4.18 2.95 1.25
C HIS A 320 -3.99 4.46 1.07
N ALA A 321 -3.07 4.84 0.18
CA ALA A 321 -2.98 6.20 -0.35
C ALA A 321 -3.10 6.17 -1.88
N GLU A 322 -4.04 6.91 -2.46
CA GLU A 322 -4.16 7.00 -3.93
C GLU A 322 -2.85 7.51 -4.59
N GLY A 323 -2.07 8.30 -3.84
CA GLY A 323 -0.77 8.82 -4.27
C GLY A 323 0.38 8.28 -3.43
N LEU A 324 0.87 9.13 -2.51
CA LEU A 324 2.10 8.86 -1.78
C LEU A 324 1.82 8.33 -0.37
N LEU A 325 2.45 7.23 -0.02
CA LEU A 325 2.43 6.64 1.32
C LEU A 325 3.84 6.68 1.92
N ILE A 326 3.98 7.38 3.06
CA ILE A 326 5.25 7.53 3.77
C ILE A 326 5.14 6.98 5.19
N ILE A 327 6.00 6.03 5.53
CA ILE A 327 6.17 5.52 6.91
C ILE A 327 7.58 5.82 7.39
N THR A 328 7.70 6.62 8.45
CA THR A 328 8.99 6.95 9.07
C THR A 328 9.18 6.32 10.44
N GLY A 329 8.11 5.78 11.03
CA GLY A 329 8.11 5.13 12.33
C GLY A 329 6.74 4.53 12.66
N GLY A 330 6.63 3.98 13.87
CA GLY A 330 5.42 3.31 14.37
C GLY A 330 5.66 1.83 14.66
N ASP A 331 4.75 1.25 15.45
CA ASP A 331 4.54 -0.18 15.64
C ASP A 331 3.21 -0.50 14.93
N ILE A 332 3.27 -1.13 13.76
CA ILE A 332 2.14 -1.35 12.86
C ILE A 332 1.92 -2.86 12.73
N ASP A 333 0.82 -3.36 13.29
CA ASP A 333 0.41 -4.76 13.24
C ASP A 333 -0.87 -4.90 12.38
N VAL A 334 -0.70 -5.40 11.17
CA VAL A 334 -1.79 -5.74 10.25
C VAL A 334 -2.05 -7.23 10.35
N SER A 335 -3.13 -7.57 11.06
CA SER A 335 -3.53 -8.96 11.29
C SER A 335 -4.37 -9.56 10.16
N LYS A 336 -4.96 -8.70 9.31
CA LYS A 336 -5.80 -9.06 8.16
C LYS A 336 -6.04 -7.83 7.27
N SER A 337 -5.85 -8.00 5.97
CA SER A 337 -6.25 -7.08 4.90
C SER A 337 -6.28 -7.80 3.54
N CYS A 338 -6.80 -7.14 2.50
CA CYS A 338 -6.59 -7.53 1.10
C CYS A 338 -5.13 -7.28 0.75
N GLU A 339 -4.72 -6.01 0.66
CA GLU A 339 -3.32 -5.61 0.60
C GLU A 339 -2.85 -5.02 1.94
N GLY A 340 -1.57 -5.16 2.27
CA GLY A 340 -1.04 -4.61 3.52
C GLY A 340 -0.87 -3.11 3.45
N VAL A 341 -0.05 -2.65 2.50
CA VAL A 341 0.29 -1.24 2.30
C VAL A 341 0.21 -0.94 0.81
N GLU A 342 -0.70 -0.05 0.42
CA GLU A 342 -0.94 0.32 -0.97
C GLU A 342 -0.74 1.82 -1.20
N GLY A 343 -0.12 2.14 -2.32
CA GLY A 343 -0.28 3.43 -2.98
C GLY A 343 0.59 3.54 -4.22
N ASP A 344 0.35 4.53 -5.08
CA ASP A 344 1.16 4.76 -6.28
C ASP A 344 2.67 4.78 -5.95
N LYS A 345 3.02 5.40 -4.81
CA LYS A 345 4.38 5.49 -4.32
C LYS A 345 4.45 5.13 -2.85
N ILE A 346 5.32 4.19 -2.47
CA ILE A 346 5.55 3.79 -1.07
C ILE A 346 6.98 4.10 -0.66
N LEU A 347 7.14 4.80 0.46
CA LEU A 347 8.43 5.10 1.08
C LEU A 347 8.45 4.71 2.56
N VAL A 348 9.30 3.76 2.92
CA VAL A 348 9.52 3.33 4.30
C VAL A 348 10.94 3.67 4.75
N THR A 349 11.05 4.55 5.74
CA THR A 349 12.34 4.98 6.31
C THR A 349 12.57 4.48 7.74
N GLY A 350 11.53 3.92 8.38
CA GLY A 350 11.56 3.41 9.74
C GLY A 350 10.24 2.73 10.12
N GLY A 351 10.16 2.22 11.36
CA GLY A 351 9.01 1.51 11.89
C GLY A 351 9.30 0.04 12.21
N ASP A 352 8.42 -0.58 12.98
CA ASP A 352 8.26 -2.02 13.13
C ASP A 352 6.92 -2.36 12.48
N ILE A 353 6.95 -3.11 11.37
CA ILE A 353 5.80 -3.28 10.48
C ILE A 353 5.60 -4.79 10.26
N ASP A 354 4.51 -5.33 10.79
CA ASP A 354 4.09 -6.71 10.62
C ASP A 354 2.82 -6.76 9.76
N VAL A 355 2.86 -7.48 8.64
CA VAL A 355 1.75 -7.55 7.68
C VAL A 355 1.31 -8.99 7.41
N ILE A 356 0.01 -9.21 7.54
CA ILE A 356 -0.70 -10.40 7.05
C ILE A 356 -1.78 -9.95 6.06
N SER A 357 -1.60 -10.29 4.79
CA SER A 357 -2.49 -9.90 3.69
C SER A 357 -2.98 -11.12 2.89
N SER A 358 -4.18 -11.01 2.31
CA SER A 358 -4.75 -12.07 1.47
C SER A 358 -4.37 -11.95 -0.01
N ASP A 359 -3.94 -10.77 -0.43
CA ASP A 359 -3.26 -10.52 -1.68
C ASP A 359 -1.86 -9.98 -1.35
N ASP A 360 -1.48 -8.80 -1.82
CA ASP A 360 -0.12 -8.32 -1.74
C ASP A 360 0.27 -7.82 -0.36
N GLY A 361 1.54 -8.00 -0.01
CA GLY A 361 2.09 -7.44 1.21
C GLY A 361 2.15 -5.93 1.10
N PHE A 362 3.02 -5.45 0.23
CA PHE A 362 3.11 -4.06 -0.20
C PHE A 362 2.87 -4.01 -1.71
N ASN A 363 2.05 -3.07 -2.17
CA ASN A 363 1.73 -2.89 -3.57
C ASN A 363 1.91 -1.43 -3.97
N ALA A 364 2.74 -1.17 -4.99
CA ALA A 364 2.85 0.13 -5.62
C ALA A 364 2.44 0.10 -7.08
N ALA A 365 1.26 0.65 -7.34
CA ALA A 365 0.64 0.71 -8.65
C ALA A 365 -0.03 2.07 -8.86
N GLY A 366 0.20 2.69 -10.01
CA GLY A 366 -0.44 3.97 -10.33
C GLY A 366 -1.89 3.82 -10.78
N GLY A 367 -2.69 4.82 -10.37
CA GLY A 367 -3.93 5.20 -11.02
C GLY A 367 -5.23 4.73 -10.35
N SER A 368 -5.92 5.69 -9.72
CA SER A 368 -7.35 5.84 -9.95
C SER A 368 -7.60 5.74 -11.44
N SER A 369 -8.45 4.79 -11.82
CA SER A 369 -8.87 4.51 -13.19
C SER A 369 -9.25 5.78 -13.97
N GLY A 370 -8.27 6.37 -14.65
CA GLY A 370 -8.45 7.26 -15.79
C GLY A 370 -8.97 6.49 -17.00
N SER A 371 -10.11 5.82 -16.85
CA SER A 371 -10.91 5.27 -17.93
C SER A 371 -12.37 5.66 -17.71
N GLY A 372 -12.63 6.96 -17.91
CA GLY A 372 -13.91 7.37 -18.46
C GLY A 372 -14.10 6.70 -19.82
N ASP A 373 -14.75 5.53 -19.84
CA ASP A 373 -15.90 5.21 -20.70
C ASP A 373 -16.21 3.70 -20.70
N ASN A 374 -17.34 3.36 -20.08
CA ASN A 374 -18.15 2.14 -20.27
C ASN A 374 -17.69 0.82 -19.65
N HIS A 375 -17.92 0.66 -18.35
CA HIS A 375 -18.24 -0.64 -17.81
C HIS A 375 -19.75 -0.92 -17.94
N ASP A 376 -20.19 -1.32 -19.14
CA ASP A 376 -21.50 -1.94 -19.37
C ASP A 376 -21.46 -2.85 -20.61
N GLY A 377 -21.19 -4.14 -20.42
CA GLY A 377 -21.63 -5.16 -21.37
C GLY A 377 -20.68 -6.32 -21.62
N PHE A 378 -20.99 -7.45 -21.00
CA PHE A 378 -20.75 -8.82 -21.46
C PHE A 378 -20.28 -8.96 -22.92
N GLY A 379 -19.05 -9.45 -23.12
CA GLY A 379 -18.52 -9.69 -24.46
C GLY A 379 -17.28 -10.58 -24.49
N GLY A 380 -17.37 -11.80 -23.95
CA GLY A 380 -16.41 -12.86 -24.26
C GLY A 380 -16.40 -13.12 -25.78
N GLY A 381 -15.40 -12.56 -26.47
CA GLY A 381 -15.15 -12.71 -27.89
C GLY A 381 -13.69 -13.07 -28.14
N PRO A 382 -13.38 -13.95 -29.11
CA PRO A 382 -12.02 -14.37 -29.40
C PRO A 382 -11.27 -13.25 -30.13
N GLY A 383 -10.48 -12.48 -29.39
CA GLY A 383 -9.69 -11.37 -29.92
C GLY A 383 -9.11 -10.46 -28.83
N MET A 384 -8.68 -11.03 -27.71
CA MET A 384 -7.83 -10.33 -26.73
C MET A 384 -6.42 -10.29 -27.32
N ASP A 385 -6.15 -9.31 -28.18
CA ASP A 385 -4.79 -8.78 -28.30
C ASP A 385 -4.49 -8.18 -26.92
N GLY A 386 -3.45 -8.71 -26.26
CA GLY A 386 -3.11 -8.38 -24.88
C GLY A 386 -3.08 -6.87 -24.66
N VAL A 387 -3.78 -6.41 -23.62
CA VAL A 387 -3.44 -5.12 -23.03
C VAL A 387 -1.99 -5.27 -22.55
N ASP A 388 -1.06 -4.55 -23.17
CA ASP A 388 0.28 -4.40 -22.63
C ASP A 388 0.12 -3.78 -21.24
N MET A 389 0.45 -4.54 -20.20
CA MET A 389 0.67 -4.00 -18.87
C MET A 389 2.01 -3.25 -18.96
N ASP A 390 1.96 -2.03 -19.51
CA ASP A 390 3.15 -1.18 -19.61
C ASP A 390 3.63 -0.88 -18.19
N ALA A 391 4.91 -1.15 -17.93
CA ALA A 391 5.52 -0.87 -16.63
C ALA A 391 5.36 0.63 -16.28
N ASP A 392 5.00 0.91 -15.04
CA ASP A 392 4.75 2.26 -14.56
C ASP A 392 6.04 2.86 -13.99
N SER A 393 6.64 3.83 -14.68
CA SER A 393 7.86 4.47 -14.21
C SER A 393 7.66 5.45 -13.05
N ASP A 394 6.41 5.77 -12.71
CA ASP A 394 6.11 6.66 -11.58
C ASP A 394 5.86 5.84 -10.30
N ALA A 395 5.53 4.55 -10.42
CA ALA A 395 5.29 3.67 -9.29
C ALA A 395 6.59 3.16 -8.66
N TYR A 396 6.67 3.17 -7.32
CA TYR A 396 7.83 2.60 -6.62
C TYR A 396 7.55 2.18 -5.18
N ILE A 397 8.34 1.21 -4.72
CA ILE A 397 8.53 0.89 -3.30
C ILE A 397 9.98 1.14 -2.92
N LEU A 398 10.21 2.06 -1.99
CA LEU A 398 11.53 2.41 -1.48
C LEU A 398 11.62 2.14 0.02
N ILE A 399 12.55 1.27 0.41
CA ILE A 399 12.82 0.90 1.80
C ILE A 399 14.23 1.35 2.18
N THR A 400 14.33 2.32 3.07
CA THR A 400 15.61 2.87 3.54
C THR A 400 15.88 2.55 5.02
N GLY A 401 14.92 1.95 5.72
CA GLY A 401 15.00 1.62 7.13
C GLY A 401 13.78 0.87 7.63
N GLY A 402 13.75 0.59 8.94
CA GLY A 402 12.67 -0.17 9.60
C GLY A 402 12.94 -1.67 9.71
N THR A 403 12.07 -2.34 10.47
CA THR A 403 11.91 -3.80 10.50
C THR A 403 10.57 -4.10 9.86
N ILE A 404 10.56 -4.90 8.80
CA ILE A 404 9.38 -5.18 7.99
C ILE A 404 9.25 -6.69 7.86
N ASN A 405 8.15 -7.25 8.36
CA ASN A 405 7.82 -8.66 8.19
C ASN A 405 6.49 -8.78 7.44
N ILE A 406 6.52 -9.44 6.29
CA ILE A 406 5.36 -9.60 5.40
C ILE A 406 5.00 -11.07 5.32
N ASN A 407 3.71 -11.38 5.40
CA ASN A 407 3.13 -12.69 5.10
C ASN A 407 1.94 -12.50 4.17
N ALA A 408 2.21 -12.58 2.88
CA ALA A 408 1.27 -12.26 1.80
C ALA A 408 0.89 -13.52 1.03
N ASN A 409 -0.39 -13.70 0.72
CA ASN A 409 -0.83 -14.78 -0.17
C ASN A 409 -0.80 -14.39 -1.66
N GLY A 410 -0.79 -13.09 -1.94
CA GLY A 410 -0.38 -12.48 -3.19
C GLY A 410 1.14 -12.37 -3.29
N ASP A 411 1.60 -11.36 -4.01
CA ASP A 411 2.99 -10.96 -4.04
C ASP A 411 3.46 -10.42 -2.68
N GLY A 412 4.71 -10.73 -2.33
CA GLY A 412 5.28 -10.20 -1.10
C GLY A 412 5.47 -8.69 -1.14
N ILE A 413 6.17 -8.23 -2.17
CA ILE A 413 6.40 -6.81 -2.48
C ILE A 413 6.17 -6.69 -3.98
N ASP A 414 5.14 -5.97 -4.39
CA ASP A 414 4.79 -5.73 -5.79
C ASP A 414 4.94 -4.26 -6.16
N SER A 415 5.56 -3.98 -7.30
CA SER A 415 5.51 -2.65 -7.89
C SER A 415 5.43 -2.71 -9.40
N ASN A 416 4.46 -2.01 -9.99
CA ASN A 416 4.42 -1.83 -11.43
C ASN A 416 5.65 -1.09 -12.00
N GLY A 417 6.45 -0.46 -11.13
CA GLY A 417 7.70 0.21 -11.48
C GLY A 417 8.91 -0.39 -10.79
N TYR A 418 9.31 0.23 -9.68
CA TYR A 418 10.61 0.04 -9.06
C TYR A 418 10.56 -0.50 -7.63
N ILE A 419 11.50 -1.37 -7.29
CA ILE A 419 11.79 -1.74 -5.90
C ILE A 419 13.22 -1.30 -5.53
N GLY A 420 13.36 -0.51 -4.47
CA GLY A 420 14.68 -0.08 -3.98
C GLY A 420 14.85 -0.34 -2.50
N ILE A 421 15.89 -1.09 -2.13
CA ILE A 421 16.25 -1.34 -0.73
C ILE A 421 17.64 -0.77 -0.44
N THR A 422 17.71 0.22 0.44
CA THR A 422 18.97 0.89 0.83
C THR A 422 19.30 0.73 2.31
N GLY A 423 18.37 0.21 3.09
CA GLY A 423 18.52 -0.05 4.53
C GLY A 423 17.34 -0.85 5.07
N GLY A 424 17.33 -1.08 6.38
CA GLY A 424 16.28 -1.85 7.07
C GLY A 424 16.54 -3.36 7.09
N SER A 425 15.60 -4.07 7.73
CA SER A 425 15.52 -5.53 7.83
C SER A 425 14.18 -5.96 7.25
N VAL A 426 14.19 -6.64 6.11
CA VAL A 426 12.98 -7.01 5.37
C VAL A 426 12.85 -8.53 5.30
N HIS A 427 11.77 -9.08 5.85
CA HIS A 427 11.47 -10.51 5.79
C HIS A 427 10.14 -10.72 5.09
N VAL A 428 10.13 -11.53 4.05
CA VAL A 428 8.94 -11.74 3.23
C VAL A 428 8.62 -13.23 3.14
N LEU A 429 7.45 -13.59 3.63
CA LEU A 429 6.79 -14.87 3.42
C LEU A 429 5.74 -14.68 2.31
N GLY A 430 6.19 -14.76 1.06
CA GLY A 430 5.35 -14.68 -0.12
C GLY A 430 4.51 -15.95 -0.35
N PRO A 431 3.96 -16.11 -1.57
CA PRO A 431 2.93 -17.09 -1.86
C PRO A 431 3.49 -18.53 -1.84
N SER A 432 2.62 -19.49 -1.48
CA SER A 432 2.93 -20.93 -1.51
C SER A 432 2.48 -21.62 -2.81
N ASP A 433 2.39 -20.85 -3.88
CA ASP A 433 2.09 -21.29 -5.24
C ASP A 433 3.03 -20.60 -6.24
N ASN A 434 2.77 -20.78 -7.54
CA ASN A 434 3.63 -20.28 -8.62
C ASN A 434 2.96 -19.19 -9.46
N GLY A 435 1.81 -18.66 -9.02
CA GLY A 435 1.09 -17.59 -9.69
C GLY A 435 1.68 -16.21 -9.42
N ASN A 436 2.23 -16.04 -8.21
CA ASN A 436 2.82 -14.81 -7.69
C ASN A 436 4.26 -15.08 -7.19
N GLY A 437 4.97 -14.03 -6.81
CA GLY A 437 6.35 -14.01 -6.35
C GLY A 437 6.53 -13.51 -4.90
N ALA A 438 7.75 -13.68 -4.37
CA ALA A 438 8.12 -13.02 -3.12
C ALA A 438 8.44 -11.53 -3.34
N MET A 439 8.81 -11.18 -4.57
CA MET A 439 8.97 -9.83 -5.08
C MET A 439 8.53 -9.87 -6.54
N ASP A 440 7.73 -8.89 -6.96
CA ASP A 440 7.39 -8.63 -8.36
C ASP A 440 7.65 -7.16 -8.67
N TYR A 441 8.16 -6.91 -9.88
CA TYR A 441 8.41 -5.55 -10.33
C TYR A 441 8.39 -5.44 -11.86
N GLY A 442 7.82 -4.33 -12.34
CA GLY A 442 7.71 -4.04 -13.78
C GLY A 442 9.04 -3.63 -14.43
N ILE A 443 9.83 -2.77 -13.77
CA ILE A 443 11.04 -2.17 -14.38
C ILE A 443 12.32 -2.75 -13.79
N CYS A 444 12.65 -2.40 -12.55
CA CYS A 444 13.90 -2.85 -11.92
C CYS A 444 13.79 -2.97 -10.39
N ALA A 445 14.68 -3.79 -9.82
CA ALA A 445 14.83 -3.90 -8.39
C ALA A 445 16.31 -3.87 -8.01
N ALA A 446 16.70 -2.94 -7.12
CA ALA A 446 18.07 -2.88 -6.63
C ALA A 446 18.18 -2.87 -5.11
N ILE A 447 19.30 -3.42 -4.64
CA ILE A 447 19.69 -3.38 -3.24
C ILE A 447 21.08 -2.77 -3.08
N THR A 448 21.19 -1.76 -2.22
CA THR A 448 22.44 -1.05 -1.95
C THR A 448 22.85 -1.07 -0.47
N GLY A 449 21.93 -1.48 0.40
CA GLY A 449 22.14 -1.64 1.83
C GLY A 449 20.98 -2.37 2.51
N GLY A 450 21.14 -2.70 3.79
CA GLY A 450 20.14 -3.42 4.58
C GLY A 450 20.26 -4.95 4.51
N GLU A 451 19.22 -5.63 4.93
CA GLU A 451 19.08 -7.09 4.93
C GLU A 451 17.71 -7.48 4.39
N ILE A 452 17.68 -8.51 3.55
CA ILE A 452 16.43 -9.11 3.08
C ILE A 452 16.53 -10.64 3.03
N VAL A 453 15.47 -11.29 3.50
CA VAL A 453 15.14 -12.69 3.20
C VAL A 453 13.72 -12.75 2.69
N ALA A 454 13.53 -13.00 1.41
CA ALA A 454 12.22 -13.14 0.79
C ALA A 454 12.04 -14.55 0.22
N VAL A 455 10.96 -15.22 0.59
CA VAL A 455 10.66 -16.59 0.16
C VAL A 455 9.30 -16.71 -0.49
N GLY A 456 9.17 -17.60 -1.46
CA GLY A 456 7.91 -17.84 -2.18
C GLY A 456 8.03 -18.99 -3.17
N GLY A 457 7.13 -19.03 -4.15
CA GLY A 457 7.23 -19.93 -5.29
C GLY A 457 8.29 -19.51 -6.30
N SER A 458 8.87 -20.50 -7.00
CA SER A 458 9.87 -20.27 -8.04
C SER A 458 9.29 -19.94 -9.41
N GLY A 459 7.97 -20.06 -9.59
CA GLY A 459 7.29 -19.85 -10.87
C GLY A 459 7.52 -18.45 -11.45
N MET A 460 7.23 -17.43 -10.64
CA MET A 460 7.37 -16.00 -10.94
C MET A 460 8.51 -15.33 -10.15
N ALA A 461 9.46 -16.12 -9.64
CA ALA A 461 10.50 -15.60 -8.77
C ALA A 461 11.40 -14.59 -9.49
N GLN A 462 11.40 -13.35 -9.00
CA GLN A 462 12.34 -12.31 -9.39
C GLN A 462 13.40 -12.12 -8.28
N GLY A 463 14.60 -11.72 -8.68
CA GLY A 463 15.67 -11.29 -7.78
C GLY A 463 16.07 -9.84 -8.07
N PHE A 464 17.10 -9.34 -7.39
CA PHE A 464 17.65 -8.02 -7.69
C PHE A 464 18.45 -8.03 -9.00
N GLY A 465 18.55 -6.86 -9.64
CA GLY A 465 19.33 -6.62 -10.85
C GLY A 465 20.77 -6.15 -10.61
N ASP A 466 21.54 -6.09 -11.70
CA ASP A 466 22.98 -5.80 -11.71
C ASP A 466 23.30 -4.32 -11.36
N GLU A 467 22.28 -3.47 -11.34
CA GLU A 467 22.28 -2.12 -10.78
C GLU A 467 22.56 -2.05 -9.27
N SER A 468 22.42 -3.17 -8.56
CA SER A 468 22.68 -3.26 -7.13
C SER A 468 24.15 -2.98 -6.79
N THR A 469 24.42 -2.53 -5.56
CA THR A 469 25.80 -2.46 -5.01
C THR A 469 26.03 -3.40 -3.84
N GLN A 470 24.97 -3.95 -3.28
CA GLN A 470 25.04 -4.98 -2.27
C GLN A 470 24.81 -6.35 -2.92
N CYS A 471 25.63 -7.34 -2.55
CA CYS A 471 25.51 -8.68 -3.11
C CYS A 471 24.18 -9.34 -2.74
N SER A 472 23.57 -10.03 -3.69
CA SER A 472 22.30 -10.75 -3.49
C SER A 472 22.30 -12.08 -4.22
N ALA A 473 21.48 -13.02 -3.77
CA ALA A 473 21.29 -14.32 -4.39
C ALA A 473 19.80 -14.67 -4.49
N LEU A 474 19.37 -15.11 -5.66
CA LEU A 474 18.10 -15.81 -5.89
C LEU A 474 18.40 -17.31 -6.08
N VAL A 475 17.91 -18.13 -5.16
CA VAL A 475 18.11 -19.59 -5.15
C VAL A 475 16.77 -20.28 -5.24
N ASN A 476 16.56 -21.03 -6.32
CA ASN A 476 15.40 -21.90 -6.49
C ASN A 476 15.75 -23.36 -6.21
N PHE A 477 14.90 -24.00 -5.42
CA PHE A 477 14.97 -25.40 -5.08
C PHE A 477 14.02 -26.23 -5.96
N ASP A 478 14.47 -27.42 -6.37
CA ASP A 478 13.66 -28.34 -7.19
C ASP A 478 12.43 -28.85 -6.44
N GLU A 479 12.54 -28.99 -5.12
CA GLU A 479 11.48 -29.46 -4.24
C GLU A 479 11.01 -28.34 -3.32
N TRP A 480 9.69 -28.29 -3.08
CA TRP A 480 9.12 -27.41 -2.08
C TRP A 480 9.58 -27.77 -0.67
N ILE A 481 9.90 -26.74 0.09
CA ILE A 481 10.28 -26.78 1.49
C ILE A 481 9.06 -26.46 2.33
N ASP A 482 8.80 -27.28 3.34
CA ASP A 482 7.67 -27.11 4.25
C ASP A 482 7.89 -25.92 5.20
N ALA A 483 6.78 -25.34 5.68
CA ALA A 483 6.80 -24.28 6.67
C ALA A 483 7.50 -24.70 7.97
N GLY A 484 8.20 -23.77 8.60
CA GLY A 484 8.91 -23.93 9.87
C GLY A 484 10.39 -24.27 9.72
N GLU A 485 10.89 -24.47 8.49
CA GLU A 485 12.29 -24.72 8.22
C GLU A 485 13.16 -23.46 8.36
N THR A 486 14.43 -23.66 8.73
CA THR A 486 15.39 -22.57 8.91
C THR A 486 16.32 -22.48 7.71
N ILE A 487 16.32 -21.32 7.08
CA ILE A 487 17.23 -20.91 6.02
C ILE A 487 18.52 -20.47 6.68
N THR A 488 19.65 -21.01 6.25
CA THR A 488 20.97 -20.66 6.78
C THR A 488 21.92 -20.40 5.62
N LEU A 489 22.42 -19.17 5.53
CA LEU A 489 23.51 -18.80 4.62
C LEU A 489 24.84 -18.87 5.37
N THR A 490 25.81 -19.59 4.81
CA THR A 490 27.15 -19.72 5.38
C THR A 490 28.23 -19.31 4.38
N ASP A 491 29.34 -18.78 4.88
CA ASP A 491 30.54 -18.48 4.08
C ASP A 491 31.41 -19.74 3.84
N SER A 492 32.54 -19.57 3.13
CA SER A 492 33.47 -20.65 2.83
C SER A 492 34.14 -21.29 4.05
N ASP A 493 34.17 -20.59 5.19
CA ASP A 493 34.69 -21.11 6.47
C ASP A 493 33.60 -21.85 7.27
N GLY A 494 32.36 -21.89 6.75
CA GLY A 494 31.19 -22.47 7.42
C GLY A 494 30.63 -21.57 8.53
N LYS A 495 31.01 -20.29 8.56
CA LYS A 495 30.43 -19.32 9.50
C LYS A 495 29.06 -18.90 8.97
N GLU A 496 28.08 -18.86 9.86
CA GLU A 496 26.75 -18.30 9.58
C GLU A 496 26.86 -16.80 9.26
N VAL A 497 26.25 -16.42 8.15
CA VAL A 497 26.16 -15.06 7.62
C VAL A 497 24.78 -14.49 7.90
N LEU A 498 23.73 -15.28 7.65
CA LEU A 498 22.34 -14.93 7.87
C LEU A 498 21.51 -16.20 8.14
N SER A 499 20.54 -16.10 9.06
CA SER A 499 19.60 -17.18 9.34
C SER A 499 18.20 -16.64 9.54
N TYR A 500 17.21 -17.32 8.94
CA TYR A 500 15.81 -16.94 9.02
C TYR A 500 14.91 -18.18 9.04
N LYS A 501 13.89 -18.18 9.91
CA LYS A 501 12.91 -19.27 9.98
C LYS A 501 11.68 -18.89 9.18
N ALA A 502 11.43 -19.60 8.09
CA ALA A 502 10.30 -19.33 7.21
C ALA A 502 9.08 -20.14 7.67
N ASP A 503 8.02 -19.46 8.13
CA ASP A 503 6.78 -20.10 8.61
C ASP A 503 5.72 -20.28 7.51
N LYS A 504 6.17 -20.26 6.25
CA LYS A 504 5.35 -20.52 5.06
C LYS A 504 6.09 -21.49 4.12
N LYS A 505 5.34 -22.21 3.29
CA LYS A 505 5.91 -23.18 2.34
C LYS A 505 6.47 -22.42 1.13
N PHE A 506 7.67 -22.77 0.68
CA PHE A 506 8.39 -22.07 -0.40
C PHE A 506 9.29 -23.00 -1.20
N ASN A 507 9.76 -22.57 -2.36
CA ASN A 507 10.86 -23.20 -3.07
C ASN A 507 11.79 -22.20 -3.77
N SER A 508 11.62 -20.91 -3.50
CA SER A 508 12.49 -19.82 -3.94
C SER A 508 12.93 -19.00 -2.72
N VAL A 509 14.18 -18.56 -2.74
CA VAL A 509 14.76 -17.68 -1.72
C VAL A 509 15.54 -16.57 -2.39
N VAL A 510 15.15 -15.32 -2.15
CA VAL A 510 15.97 -14.13 -2.39
C VAL A 510 16.61 -13.74 -1.06
N ILE A 511 17.93 -13.58 -1.06
CA ILE A 511 18.69 -13.28 0.15
C ILE A 511 19.78 -12.25 -0.13
N SER A 512 19.91 -11.27 0.74
CA SER A 512 21.00 -10.29 0.70
C SER A 512 21.28 -9.75 2.10
N THR A 513 22.56 -9.53 2.38
CA THR A 513 23.00 -8.84 3.59
C THR A 513 24.34 -8.17 3.34
N SER A 514 24.65 -7.14 4.13
CA SER A 514 25.90 -6.38 4.02
C SER A 514 27.17 -7.23 4.25
N ASP A 515 27.04 -8.44 4.80
CA ASP A 515 28.15 -9.38 4.99
C ASP A 515 28.48 -10.22 3.74
N MET A 516 27.62 -10.21 2.71
CA MET A 516 27.91 -10.85 1.42
C MET A 516 28.93 -10.03 0.61
N LYS A 517 29.80 -10.71 -0.14
CA LYS A 517 30.92 -10.12 -0.90
C LYS A 517 31.06 -10.77 -2.27
N GLN A 518 31.28 -9.95 -3.28
CA GLN A 518 31.59 -10.41 -4.63
C GLN A 518 32.93 -11.16 -4.62
N GLY A 519 32.97 -12.31 -5.28
CA GLY A 519 34.09 -13.23 -5.38
C GLY A 519 34.14 -14.29 -4.27
N ASP A 520 33.33 -14.16 -3.23
CA ASP A 520 33.28 -15.13 -2.13
C ASP A 520 32.29 -16.27 -2.44
N ASN A 521 32.51 -17.41 -1.78
CA ASN A 521 31.69 -18.61 -1.93
C ASN A 521 30.75 -18.78 -0.73
N TYR A 522 29.47 -19.03 -1.02
CA TYR A 522 28.42 -19.19 -0.02
C TYR A 522 27.72 -20.53 -0.17
N THR A 523 27.14 -21.00 0.93
CA THR A 523 26.23 -22.16 0.92
C THR A 523 24.92 -21.79 1.63
N LEU A 524 23.82 -21.86 0.88
CA LEU A 524 22.46 -21.72 1.39
C LEU A 524 21.92 -23.12 1.71
N THR A 525 21.54 -23.34 2.96
CA THR A 525 21.01 -24.63 3.43
C THR A 525 19.61 -24.43 4.01
N VAL A 526 18.69 -25.32 3.64
CA VAL A 526 17.33 -25.36 4.18
C VAL A 526 16.87 -26.81 4.31
N GLY A 527 16.59 -27.28 5.54
CA GLY A 527 16.31 -28.69 5.78
C GLY A 527 17.42 -29.60 5.24
N ASP A 528 17.05 -30.57 4.39
CA ASP A 528 17.98 -31.48 3.70
C ASP A 528 18.49 -30.93 2.36
N GLN A 529 18.02 -29.76 1.92
CA GLN A 529 18.42 -29.13 0.66
C GLN A 529 19.56 -28.14 0.88
N SER A 530 20.46 -28.04 -0.10
CA SER A 530 21.57 -27.10 -0.06
C SER A 530 21.97 -26.66 -1.45
N SER A 531 22.36 -25.40 -1.58
CA SER A 531 23.04 -24.87 -2.75
C SER A 531 24.34 -24.19 -2.36
N THR A 532 25.40 -24.43 -3.14
CA THR A 532 26.70 -23.79 -2.99
C THR A 532 27.03 -23.02 -4.26
N PHE A 533 27.34 -21.74 -4.10
CA PHE A 533 27.58 -20.84 -5.21
C PHE A 533 28.70 -19.83 -4.92
N ILE A 534 29.29 -19.32 -5.99
CA ILE A 534 30.26 -18.23 -5.95
C ILE A 534 29.54 -16.97 -6.45
N LEU A 535 29.61 -15.88 -5.69
CA LEU A 535 29.10 -14.57 -6.10
C LEU A 535 30.07 -13.90 -7.07
N ASP A 536 30.23 -14.43 -8.28
CA ASP A 536 31.17 -13.87 -9.27
C ASP A 536 30.79 -12.42 -9.69
N ASP A 537 29.50 -12.10 -9.66
CA ASP A 537 28.92 -10.78 -9.87
C ASP A 537 28.18 -10.29 -8.60
N ILE A 538 27.65 -9.07 -8.63
CA ILE A 538 26.85 -8.53 -7.51
C ILE A 538 25.59 -9.37 -7.30
N THR A 539 24.98 -9.86 -8.36
CA THR A 539 23.82 -10.74 -8.28
C THR A 539 24.21 -12.18 -8.61
N TYR A 540 23.59 -13.13 -7.90
CA TYR A 540 23.59 -14.54 -8.24
C TYR A 540 22.15 -15.00 -8.46
N SER A 541 21.91 -15.84 -9.46
CA SER A 541 20.61 -16.46 -9.67
C SER A 541 20.79 -17.89 -10.15
N GLU A 542 20.04 -18.82 -9.57
CA GLU A 542 19.98 -20.21 -10.02
C GLU A 542 18.56 -20.79 -10.06
N GLY A 543 18.41 -21.76 -10.94
CA GLY A 543 17.16 -22.47 -11.20
C GLY A 543 16.35 -21.87 -12.35
N SER A 544 15.46 -22.69 -12.89
CA SER A 544 14.64 -22.34 -14.06
C SER A 544 13.38 -21.59 -13.61
N GLY A 545 13.55 -20.41 -13.02
CA GLY A 545 12.45 -19.45 -12.84
C GLY A 545 12.02 -18.90 -14.20
N GLY A 546 10.72 -18.80 -14.43
CA GLY A 546 10.11 -18.64 -15.75
C GLY A 546 10.27 -17.28 -16.41
N MET A 547 11.48 -16.74 -16.56
CA MET A 547 11.83 -15.69 -17.51
C MET A 547 13.37 -15.62 -17.60
N GLN A 548 13.93 -16.25 -18.63
CA GLN A 548 15.36 -16.21 -18.88
C GLN A 548 15.81 -14.81 -19.32
N ARG A 549 16.85 -14.29 -18.66
CA ARG A 549 17.70 -13.17 -19.09
C ARG A 549 17.93 -13.17 -20.63
N PRO A 550 17.66 -12.07 -21.35
CA PRO A 550 18.34 -11.77 -22.60
C PRO A 550 19.58 -10.91 -22.28
N GLY A 551 20.77 -11.52 -22.13
CA GLY A 551 21.99 -10.70 -21.98
C GLY A 551 23.31 -11.37 -21.57
N GLY A 552 23.32 -12.65 -21.20
CA GLY A 552 24.56 -13.34 -20.80
C GLY A 552 25.38 -13.83 -22.01
N ASN A 553 26.42 -13.08 -22.38
CA ASN A 553 27.41 -13.46 -23.38
C ASN A 553 28.19 -14.73 -22.96
N LEU A 554 27.72 -15.91 -23.38
CA LEU A 554 28.45 -17.18 -23.21
C LEU A 554 29.50 -17.34 -24.30
N ASP A 555 30.67 -16.75 -24.09
CA ASP A 555 31.86 -17.06 -24.88
C ASP A 555 32.80 -18.01 -24.11
N ASN A 556 32.90 -19.22 -24.66
CA ASN A 556 34.04 -20.13 -24.67
C ASN A 556 34.33 -21.06 -23.47
N GLY A 557 33.86 -22.30 -23.61
CA GLY A 557 34.29 -23.46 -22.82
C GLY A 557 34.17 -24.76 -23.61
N GLY A 558 34.88 -24.87 -24.75
CA GLY A 558 34.84 -26.05 -25.60
C GLY A 558 35.29 -27.35 -24.91
N MET A 559 34.35 -28.29 -24.78
CA MET A 559 34.65 -29.72 -24.66
C MET A 559 33.84 -30.49 -25.70
N GLN A 560 34.55 -30.92 -26.74
CA GLN A 560 34.09 -31.90 -27.71
C GLN A 560 33.60 -33.16 -27.00
N ARG A 561 32.41 -33.65 -27.36
CA ARG A 561 32.08 -35.07 -27.23
C ARG A 561 31.80 -35.68 -28.61
N PRO A 562 32.28 -36.90 -28.88
CA PRO A 562 32.33 -37.46 -30.22
C PRO A 562 31.00 -38.10 -30.63
N GLY A 563 30.70 -38.04 -31.94
CA GLY A 563 29.48 -38.57 -32.53
C GLY A 563 29.31 -40.09 -32.44
N GLY A 564 28.05 -40.50 -32.61
CA GLY A 564 27.59 -41.86 -32.83
C GLY A 564 26.18 -41.82 -33.42
N ASN A 565 26.01 -42.45 -34.56
CA ASN A 565 24.95 -42.28 -35.56
C ASN A 565 23.76 -43.23 -35.34
N SER A 566 22.57 -42.79 -35.79
CA SER A 566 21.41 -43.54 -36.35
C SER A 566 20.69 -44.63 -35.54
N ASP A 567 19.37 -44.47 -35.37
CA ASP A 567 18.38 -45.38 -36.00
C ASP A 567 16.94 -44.80 -35.97
N ASP A 568 16.34 -44.71 -37.16
CA ASP A 568 14.94 -44.35 -37.43
C ASP A 568 13.99 -45.51 -37.15
N GLY A 569 12.79 -45.22 -36.62
CA GLY A 569 11.81 -46.24 -36.28
C GLY A 569 10.37 -45.75 -36.07
N ASN A 570 9.80 -45.12 -37.10
CA ASN A 570 8.42 -45.29 -37.60
C ASN A 570 7.34 -45.85 -36.64
N MET A 571 6.30 -45.09 -36.31
CA MET A 571 4.95 -45.66 -36.09
C MET A 571 3.83 -44.78 -36.65
N GLN A 572 3.10 -45.38 -37.59
CA GLN A 572 1.97 -44.87 -38.35
C GLN A 572 0.67 -44.82 -37.53
N ARG A 573 -0.20 -43.88 -37.91
CA ARG A 573 -1.66 -43.95 -37.72
C ARG A 573 -2.23 -45.23 -38.34
N PRO A 574 -3.26 -45.83 -37.73
CA PRO A 574 -4.56 -45.86 -38.42
C PRO A 574 -5.78 -45.76 -37.50
N GLY A 575 -6.87 -45.18 -38.02
CA GLY A 575 -8.20 -45.21 -37.40
C GLY A 575 -9.02 -46.45 -37.74
N GLY A 576 -10.24 -46.53 -37.19
CA GLY A 576 -11.35 -47.33 -37.74
C GLY A 576 -12.06 -48.31 -36.79
N ASN A 577 -13.07 -47.78 -36.07
CA ASN A 577 -14.46 -48.25 -35.88
C ASN A 577 -14.82 -49.74 -35.67
N SER A 578 -15.58 -50.03 -34.59
CA SER A 578 -16.95 -50.64 -34.53
C SER A 578 -17.23 -51.18 -33.12
N ASP A 579 -18.12 -50.55 -32.34
CA ASP A 579 -19.53 -50.97 -32.04
C ASP A 579 -19.57 -51.63 -30.64
N ASP A 580 -20.52 -51.46 -29.71
CA ASP A 580 -21.89 -50.90 -29.66
C ASP A 580 -22.19 -50.59 -28.18
N GLY A 581 -23.12 -49.67 -27.86
CA GLY A 581 -23.54 -49.54 -26.46
C GLY A 581 -24.50 -48.46 -25.98
N ASN A 582 -25.44 -48.00 -26.81
CA ASN A 582 -26.70 -47.32 -26.44
C ASN A 582 -26.63 -45.92 -25.78
N MET A 583 -26.88 -44.85 -26.55
CA MET A 583 -28.20 -44.23 -26.87
C MET A 583 -28.61 -43.17 -25.83
N GLN A 584 -28.30 -41.90 -26.10
CA GLN A 584 -29.20 -40.90 -26.72
C GLN A 584 -30.31 -40.39 -25.80
N ARG A 585 -30.16 -39.11 -25.40
CA ARG A 585 -31.28 -38.18 -25.28
C ARG A 585 -31.89 -37.95 -26.67
N PRO A 586 -33.17 -37.53 -26.75
CA PRO A 586 -33.37 -36.28 -27.47
C PRO A 586 -34.47 -35.36 -26.90
N ASP A 587 -34.11 -34.08 -26.93
CA ASP A 587 -34.82 -32.82 -27.15
C ASP A 587 -36.34 -32.79 -27.45
N GLY A 588 -36.96 -31.68 -27.05
CA GLY A 588 -38.14 -31.12 -27.72
C GLY A 588 -39.00 -30.19 -26.87
N ASP A 589 -38.87 -28.88 -27.09
CA ASP A 589 -39.83 -27.85 -26.68
C ASP A 589 -41.19 -28.01 -27.38
N LEU A 590 -42.30 -27.77 -26.64
CA LEU A 590 -43.42 -26.87 -26.97
C LEU A 590 -44.71 -27.20 -26.18
N ASP A 591 -45.10 -26.23 -25.36
CA ASP A 591 -46.45 -25.64 -25.13
C ASP A 591 -47.69 -26.47 -24.70
N ASN A 592 -48.37 -25.88 -23.68
CA ASN A 592 -49.79 -25.89 -23.32
C ASN A 592 -50.50 -27.17 -22.78
N GLY A 593 -51.11 -27.02 -21.60
CA GLY A 593 -52.44 -27.59 -21.33
C GLY A 593 -52.65 -28.35 -20.01
N GLN A 594 -53.15 -27.62 -19.00
CA GLN A 594 -54.23 -27.97 -18.06
C GLN A 594 -54.18 -29.26 -17.20
N ASN A 595 -54.40 -28.97 -15.90
CA ASN A 595 -55.32 -29.58 -14.95
C ASN A 595 -54.81 -30.51 -13.82
N ASP A 596 -55.12 -30.01 -12.63
CA ASP A 596 -55.66 -30.68 -11.44
C ASP A 596 -54.71 -31.48 -10.54
N SER A 597 -54.38 -30.88 -9.39
CA SER A 597 -54.98 -31.31 -8.12
C SER A 597 -54.90 -30.25 -7.01
N ALA A 598 -56.07 -30.02 -6.42
CA ALA A 598 -56.47 -29.08 -5.37
C ALA A 598 -55.72 -29.17 -4.04
N ASN A 599 -55.54 -28.02 -3.37
CA ASN A 599 -56.38 -27.47 -2.25
C ASN A 599 -55.57 -26.32 -1.60
N GLY A 600 -56.06 -25.13 -1.28
CA GLY A 600 -57.41 -24.64 -1.10
C GLY A 600 -57.36 -23.59 0.01
N SER A 601 -57.47 -22.32 -0.37
CA SER A 601 -57.53 -21.11 0.45
C SER A 601 -58.82 -20.98 1.29
N SER A 602 -58.78 -20.20 2.38
CA SER A 602 -59.82 -19.22 2.78
C SER A 602 -59.31 -18.44 4.01
N GLN A 603 -59.73 -17.23 4.38
CA GLN A 603 -60.45 -16.13 3.76
C GLN A 603 -60.23 -14.91 4.67
N ASN A 604 -60.31 -13.73 4.07
CA ASN A 604 -60.18 -12.41 4.66
C ASN A 604 -61.49 -11.97 5.36
N LYS A 605 -61.42 -11.20 6.48
CA LYS A 605 -62.08 -9.88 6.68
C LYS A 605 -62.38 -9.45 8.14
N ASP A 606 -62.09 -8.16 8.37
CA ASP A 606 -62.72 -7.14 9.25
C ASP A 606 -62.70 -7.41 10.77
N ASN A 607 -62.43 -6.50 11.71
CA ASN A 607 -62.83 -5.09 11.81
C ASN A 607 -62.16 -4.41 13.04
N SER A 608 -62.05 -3.08 13.01
CA SER A 608 -61.63 -2.20 14.11
C SER A 608 -62.65 -2.11 15.25
N SER A 609 -62.20 -1.91 16.50
CA SER A 609 -62.75 -0.86 17.40
C SER A 609 -62.01 -0.78 18.75
N SER A 610 -61.91 0.46 19.21
CA SER A 610 -61.37 1.00 20.47
C SER A 610 -61.97 0.44 21.76
N SER A 611 -61.16 0.39 22.82
CA SER A 611 -61.65 0.68 24.18
C SER A 611 -60.56 1.23 25.10
N ASP A 612 -60.89 2.36 25.71
CA ASP A 612 -60.21 3.12 26.74
C ASP A 612 -59.97 2.36 28.07
N SER A 613 -58.86 2.75 28.73
CA SER A 613 -58.72 3.14 30.15
C SER A 613 -59.01 2.18 31.33
N MET A 614 -58.16 2.41 32.35
CA MET A 614 -58.38 2.30 33.82
C MET A 614 -58.03 0.99 34.56
N SER A 615 -56.93 1.11 35.32
CA SER A 615 -56.71 0.73 36.75
C SER A 615 -56.96 -0.71 37.22
N ILE A 616 -55.90 -1.36 37.71
CA ILE A 616 -55.45 -1.39 39.12
C ILE A 616 -53.95 -1.68 39.15
#